data_AF-A0A948MH07-F1
#
_entry.id   AF-A0A948MH07-F1
#
_cell.length_a   1.000
_cell.length_b   1.000
_cell.length_c   1.000
_cell.angle_alpha   90.00
_cell.angle_beta   90.00
_cell.angle_gamma   90.00
#
_symmetry.space_group_name_H-M   'P 1'
#
loop_
_entity.id
_entity.type
_entity.pdbx_description
1 polymer ?
#
loop_
_entity_poly.entity_id
_entity_poly.type
_entity_poly.pdbx_seq_one_letter_code
_entity_poly.pdbx_strand_id
1 'polypeptide(L)' 'QTKVLGKVAYSVSRSQLTGDYKGKPVDVISKETLVLVDTSAGWKIVHVHWSH' A
#
# COMPACT_ATOMS: atom_id res chain seq x y z
N GLN A 1 1.33 -2.53 9.16
CA GLN A 1 2.13 -3.68 9.63
C GLN A 1 3.00 -4.16 8.49
N THR A 2 4.26 -4.47 8.76
CA THR A 2 5.20 -4.98 7.75
C THR A 2 5.76 -6.32 8.22
N LYS A 3 5.83 -7.31 7.32
CA LYS A 3 6.47 -8.60 7.59
C LYS A 3 7.36 -9.02 6.42
N VAL A 4 8.47 -9.68 6.77
CA VAL A 4 9.42 -10.30 5.83
C VAL A 4 9.31 -11.83 5.96
N LEU A 5 9.24 -12.51 4.82
CA LEU A 5 9.10 -13.95 4.64
C LEU A 5 10.12 -14.40 3.58
N GLY A 6 11.36 -14.63 4.02
CA GLY A 6 12.48 -14.91 3.12
C GLY A 6 12.74 -13.74 2.17
N LYS A 7 12.69 -13.98 0.86
CA LYS A 7 12.87 -12.95 -0.19
C LYS A 7 11.58 -12.20 -0.53
N VAL A 8 10.48 -12.47 0.15
CA VAL A 8 9.22 -11.77 -0.04
C VAL A 8 8.92 -10.95 1.22
N ALA A 9 8.36 -9.76 1.05
CA ALA A 9 7.83 -8.98 2.15
C ALA A 9 6.43 -8.49 1.79
N TYR A 10 5.62 -8.22 2.81
CA TYR A 10 4.37 -7.51 2.61
C TYR A 10 4.20 -6.41 3.65
N SER A 11 3.58 -5.31 3.22
CA SER A 11 3.20 -4.19 4.07
C SER A 11 1.71 -3.95 3.91
N VAL A 12 0.99 -3.88 5.03
CA VAL A 12 -0.43 -3.53 5.07
C VAL A 12 -0.58 -2.21 5.82
N SER A 13 -1.25 -1.23 5.21
CA SER A 13 -1.52 0.07 5.81
C SER A 13 -3.01 0.42 5.71
N ARG A 14 -3.48 1.26 6.64
CA ARG A 14 -4.79 1.92 6.57
C ARG A 14 -4.52 3.41 6.55
N SER A 15 -5.08 4.10 5.56
CA SER A 15 -4.96 5.55 5.41
C SER A 15 -6.34 6.18 5.33
N GLN A 16 -6.43 7.46 5.65
CA GLN A 16 -7.62 8.27 5.44
C GLN A 16 -7.24 9.37 4.45
N LEU A 17 -7.95 9.42 3.33
CA LEU A 17 -7.79 10.42 2.29
C LEU A 17 -8.91 11.44 2.48
N THR A 18 -8.55 12.62 2.97
CA THR A 18 -9.44 13.78 3.04
C THR A 18 -9.03 14.80 2.00
N GLY A 19 -9.99 15.49 1.38
CA GLY A 19 -9.71 16.54 0.41
C GLY A 19 -10.91 16.89 -0.45
N ASP A 20 -10.65 17.52 -1.59
CA ASP A 20 -11.66 17.91 -2.56
C ASP A 20 -11.35 17.24 -3.90
N TYR A 21 -12.29 16.44 -4.42
CA TYR A 21 -12.15 15.78 -5.72
C TYR A 21 -13.31 16.19 -6.64
N LYS A 22 -12.98 16.89 -7.72
CA LYS A 22 -13.96 17.45 -8.68
C LYS A 22 -15.01 18.35 -8.01
N GLY A 23 -14.57 19.17 -7.03
CA GLY A 23 -15.43 20.11 -6.29
C GLY A 23 -16.38 19.45 -5.29
N LYS A 24 -16.09 18.20 -4.90
CA LYS A 24 -16.82 17.49 -3.87
C LYS A 24 -15.85 17.10 -2.75
N PRO A 25 -16.19 17.37 -1.48
CA PRO A 25 -15.39 16.89 -0.37
C PRO A 25 -15.38 15.36 -0.37
N VAL A 26 -14.19 14.79 -0.20
CA VAL A 26 -13.97 13.36 -0.04
C VAL A 26 -13.38 13.10 1.34
N ASP A 27 -13.89 12.06 1.99
CA ASP A 27 -13.31 11.47 3.20
C ASP A 27 -13.40 9.95 3.05
N VAL A 28 -12.29 9.34 2.64
CA VAL A 28 -12.25 7.92 2.28
C VAL A 28 -11.19 7.22 3.11
N ILE A 29 -11.59 6.15 3.78
CA ILE A 29 -10.65 5.24 4.42
C ILE A 29 -10.21 4.21 3.38
N SER A 30 -8.90 4.14 3.12
CA SER A 30 -8.31 3.15 2.23
C SER A 30 -7.53 2.11 3.02
N LYS A 31 -7.50 0.89 2.51
CA LYS A 31 -6.59 -0.17 2.93
C LYS A 31 -5.67 -0.49 1.77
N GLU A 32 -4.38 -0.46 2.05
CA GLU A 32 -3.35 -0.76 1.07
C GLU A 32 -2.56 -2.00 1.50
N THR A 33 -2.30 -2.89 0.55
CA THR A 33 -1.36 -3.99 0.71
C THR A 33 -0.30 -3.92 -0.39
N LEU A 34 0.96 -3.85 0.01
CA LEU A 34 2.13 -3.91 -0.86
C LEU A 34 2.79 -5.27 -0.70
N VAL A 35 3.13 -5.92 -1.82
CA VAL A 35 4.01 -7.10 -1.83
C VAL A 35 5.32 -6.71 -2.51
N LEU A 36 6.42 -7.06 -1.85
CA LEU A 36 7.77 -6.75 -2.29
C LEU A 36 8.58 -8.03 -2.45
N VAL A 37 9.53 -8.02 -3.39
CA VAL A 37 10.53 -9.06 -3.57
C VAL A 37 11.91 -8.46 -3.40
N ASP A 38 12.76 -9.16 -2.65
CA ASP A 38 14.17 -8.81 -2.44
C ASP A 38 14.98 -9.16 -3.68
N THR A 39 15.72 -8.19 -4.20
CA THR A 39 16.57 -8.32 -5.38
C THR A 39 17.97 -7.84 -5.06
N SER A 40 18.95 -8.09 -5.94
CA SER A 40 20.31 -7.55 -5.76
C SER A 40 20.36 -6.01 -5.73
N ALA A 41 19.32 -5.33 -6.23
CA ALA A 41 19.17 -3.88 -6.20
C ALA A 41 18.28 -3.40 -5.02
N GLY A 42 17.96 -4.29 -4.07
CA GLY A 42 17.06 -4.05 -2.94
C GLY A 42 15.61 -4.48 -3.20
N TRP A 43 14.72 -4.11 -2.29
CA TRP A 43 13.30 -4.47 -2.34
C TRP A 43 12.59 -3.77 -3.49
N LYS A 44 11.84 -4.54 -4.27
CA LYS A 44 11.01 -4.06 -5.39
C LYS A 44 9.56 -4.38 -5.10
N ILE A 45 8.65 -3.41 -5.28
CA ILE A 45 7.21 -3.66 -5.23
C ILE A 45 6.82 -4.45 -6.48
N VAL A 46 6.19 -5.60 -6.29
CA VAL A 46 5.74 -6.48 -7.38
C VAL A 46 4.22 -6.58 -7.46
N HIS A 47 3.51 -6.23 -6.38
CA HIS A 47 2.05 -6.17 -6.36
C HIS A 47 1.57 -5.08 -5.40
N VAL A 48 0.50 -4.42 -5.80
CA VAL A 48 -0.24 -3.47 -4.96
C VAL A 48 -1.72 -3.77 -5.05
N HIS A 49 -2.36 -3.86 -3.90
CA HIS A 49 -3.81 -4.00 -3.78
C HIS A 49 -4.37 -2.87 -2.91
N TRP A 50 -5.38 -2.19 -3.43
CA TRP A 50 -6.15 -1.18 -2.71
C TRP A 50 -7.60 -1.61 -2.58
N SER A 51 -8.18 -1.32 -1.41
CA SER A 51 -9.62 -1.41 -1.17
C SER A 51 -10.09 -0.18 -0.39
N HIS A 52 -11.34 0.22 -0.62
CA HIS A 52 -12.03 1.29 0.09
C HIS A 52 -13.32 0.71 0.66
#